data_AF-A0A382FIB3-F1
#
_entry.id   AF-A0A382FIB3-F1
#
_cell.length_a   1.000
_cell.length_b   1.000
_cell.length_c   1.000
_cell.angle_alpha   90.00
_cell.angle_beta   90.00
_cell.angle_gamma   90.00
#
_symmetry.space_group_name_H-M   'P 1'
#
loop_
_entity.id
_entity.type
_entity.pdbx_description
1 polymer ?
#
loop_
_entity_poly.entity_id
_entity_poly.type
_entity_poly.pdbx_seq_one_letter_code
_entity_poly.pdbx_strand_id
1 'polypeptide(L)'
;VYSAKQDSRTGESYTRGQIAFILRYKALIMTQSDAQTIKPESGRTLDKTNLERLLAARAPGPDGSASTLYLKPGEGLEFLESLGSPGRDWRERLIRLNGSIRDSGTGLAALRSGDRCLVVAPPFPLPESRLVSSWDPSALLLQLMAEYTLGVVLLRLGRSSVAIYRGERLLSSKTDARYVKGKHHAGGTSQLRFQRIREGQMRKMYDKTCATVHRQFAPYAGKFDYIFLGGERFTLNGFLKVCPYMEQFRSITLGRRLNIRDPKRDTLDEVGGMLHESRVYQFQW
;
A
#
# COMPACT_ATOMS: atom_id res chain seq x y z
N VAL A 1 24.07 25.73 2.22
CA VAL A 1 23.81 25.58 3.68
C VAL A 1 22.31 25.42 3.86
N TYR A 2 21.86 24.17 4.00
CA TYR A 2 20.44 23.80 4.10
C TYR A 2 19.97 24.05 5.53
N SER A 3 19.20 25.11 5.77
CA SER A 3 18.60 25.34 7.08
C SER A 3 17.20 24.72 7.11
N ALA A 4 17.10 23.58 7.79
CA ALA A 4 15.83 23.02 8.27
C ALA A 4 15.34 23.88 9.43
N LYS A 5 14.07 24.31 9.39
CA LYS A 5 13.43 24.93 10.57
C LYS A 5 12.79 23.82 11.40
N GLN A 6 13.16 23.77 12.68
CA GLN A 6 12.60 22.85 13.66
C GLN A 6 11.17 23.27 14.04
N ASP A 7 10.24 22.32 14.06
CA ASP A 7 8.98 22.48 14.78
C ASP A 7 9.25 22.20 16.26
N SER A 8 9.04 23.20 17.11
CA SER A 8 9.38 23.18 18.54
C SER A 8 8.49 22.24 19.37
N ARG A 9 7.55 21.51 18.74
CA ARG A 9 6.62 20.59 19.42
C ARG A 9 6.90 19.10 19.18
N THR A 10 7.65 18.74 18.15
CA THR A 10 7.87 17.32 17.76
C THR A 10 9.32 16.93 17.49
N GLY A 11 10.25 17.88 17.36
CA GLY A 11 11.66 17.57 17.11
C GLY A 11 11.96 16.97 15.73
N GLU A 12 10.95 16.78 14.87
CA GLU A 12 11.10 16.24 13.51
C GLU A 12 11.58 17.33 12.54
N SER A 13 12.61 17.02 11.74
CA SER A 13 13.08 17.91 10.67
C SER A 13 12.33 17.65 9.37
N TYR A 14 11.48 18.60 8.95
CA TYR A 14 10.78 18.52 7.67
C TYR A 14 11.55 19.25 6.55
N THR A 15 11.51 18.71 5.34
CA THR A 15 12.00 19.40 4.13
C THR A 15 11.11 20.61 3.80
N ARG A 16 11.63 21.58 3.02
CA ARG A 16 10.85 22.75 2.58
C ARG A 16 9.54 22.36 1.87
N GLY A 17 9.56 21.30 1.05
CA GLY A 17 8.37 20.80 0.36
C GLY A 17 7.33 20.23 1.31
N GLN A 18 7.76 19.52 2.35
CA GLN A 18 6.88 18.99 3.39
C GLN A 18 6.24 20.11 4.23
N ILE A 19 7.02 21.14 4.60
CA ILE A 19 6.51 22.32 5.32
C ILE A 19 5.46 23.05 4.46
N ALA A 20 5.77 23.32 3.19
CA ALA A 20 4.84 23.99 2.29
C ALA A 20 3.52 23.21 2.13
N PHE A 21 3.60 21.87 2.09
CA PHE A 21 2.42 21.03 2.02
C PHE A 21 1.61 21.04 3.32
N ILE A 22 2.24 20.91 4.49
CA ILE A 22 1.54 21.00 5.78
C ILE A 22 0.80 22.33 5.90
N LEU A 23 1.44 23.43 5.48
CA LEU A 23 0.82 24.76 5.46
C LEU A 23 -0.36 24.83 4.48
N ARG A 24 -0.23 24.27 3.28
CA ARG A 24 -1.32 24.16 2.31
C ARG A 24 -2.50 23.37 2.88
N TYR A 25 -2.23 22.23 3.52
CA TYR A 25 -3.25 21.40 4.13
C TYR A 25 -3.99 22.12 5.26
N LYS A 26 -3.26 22.87 6.11
CA LYS A 26 -3.88 23.73 7.12
C LYS A 26 -4.78 24.81 6.49
N ALA A 27 -4.35 25.43 5.40
CA ALA A 27 -5.19 26.38 4.66
C ALA A 27 -6.44 25.70 4.06
N LEU A 28 -6.32 24.46 3.57
CA LEU A 28 -7.46 23.70 3.04
C LEU A 28 -8.53 23.45 4.12
N ILE A 29 -8.13 23.10 5.34
CA ILE A 29 -9.04 22.93 6.49
C ILE A 29 -9.83 24.23 6.76
N MET A 30 -9.20 25.39 6.63
CA MET A 30 -9.84 26.69 6.90
C MET A 30 -10.89 27.10 5.85
N THR A 31 -11.03 26.36 4.75
CA THR A 31 -11.83 26.79 3.58
C THR A 31 -13.06 25.93 3.28
N GLN A 32 -13.37 24.89 4.07
CA GLN A 32 -14.49 23.98 3.75
C GLN A 32 -15.55 23.89 4.84
N SER A 33 -16.79 24.21 4.42
CA SER A 33 -18.05 23.82 5.04
C SER A 33 -18.73 22.72 4.18
N ASP A 34 -19.37 21.77 4.86
CA ASP A 34 -20.21 20.67 4.36
C ASP A 34 -19.54 19.51 3.60
N ALA A 35 -19.24 18.45 4.35
CA ALA A 35 -18.92 17.13 3.82
C ALA A 35 -20.14 16.21 3.87
N GLN A 36 -20.59 15.75 2.69
CA GLN A 36 -21.70 14.81 2.52
C GLN A 36 -21.67 13.61 3.50
N THR A 37 -22.85 13.25 4.00
CA THR A 37 -23.09 12.07 4.84
C THR A 37 -22.94 10.81 3.99
N ILE A 38 -21.80 10.12 4.10
CA ILE A 38 -21.53 8.89 3.35
C ILE A 38 -22.04 7.71 4.19
N LYS A 39 -22.85 6.83 3.57
CA LYS A 39 -23.34 5.58 4.17
C LYS A 39 -22.19 4.66 4.62
N PRO A 40 -22.40 3.76 5.59
CA PRO A 40 -21.38 2.83 6.14
C PRO A 40 -20.90 1.73 5.17
N GLU A 41 -20.89 1.99 3.85
CA GLU A 41 -20.33 1.05 2.90
C GLU A 41 -18.79 1.05 3.01
N SER A 42 -18.29 -0.11 3.37
CA SER A 42 -16.97 -0.32 3.97
C SER A 42 -15.85 -0.38 2.91
N GLY A 43 -14.79 0.39 3.12
CA GLY A 43 -13.48 0.14 2.51
C GLY A 43 -13.29 0.67 1.09
N ARG A 44 -13.52 1.97 0.91
CA ARG A 44 -13.24 2.66 -0.36
C ARG A 44 -11.74 2.80 -0.57
N THR A 45 -11.30 2.59 -1.80
CA THR A 45 -9.95 2.90 -2.23
C THR A 45 -9.91 4.37 -2.70
N LEU A 46 -8.98 5.17 -2.17
CA LEU A 46 -8.79 6.57 -2.56
C LEU A 46 -7.33 6.80 -2.96
N ASP A 47 -7.13 7.56 -4.02
CA ASP A 47 -5.83 8.17 -4.31
C ASP A 47 -5.47 9.23 -3.26
N LYS A 48 -4.22 9.69 -3.32
CA LYS A 48 -3.67 10.69 -2.41
C LYS A 48 -4.47 12.00 -2.38
N THR A 49 -4.90 12.51 -3.54
CA THR A 49 -5.59 13.81 -3.64
C THR A 49 -6.96 13.74 -3.00
N ASN A 50 -7.70 12.66 -3.27
CA ASN A 50 -9.02 12.43 -2.71
C ASN A 50 -8.95 12.12 -1.21
N LEU A 51 -7.91 11.44 -0.75
CA LEU A 51 -7.65 11.25 0.68
C LEU A 51 -7.33 12.57 1.39
N GLU A 52 -6.46 13.41 0.83
CA GLU A 52 -6.13 14.74 1.39
C GLU A 52 -7.41 15.59 1.55
N ARG A 53 -8.24 15.64 0.52
CA ARG A 53 -9.54 16.35 0.55
C ARG A 53 -10.47 15.79 1.62
N LEU A 54 -10.60 14.46 1.70
CA LEU A 54 -11.46 13.82 2.71
C LEU A 54 -10.98 14.13 4.13
N LEU A 55 -9.67 14.06 4.38
CA LEU A 55 -9.09 14.38 5.69
C LEU A 55 -9.36 15.84 6.04
N ALA A 56 -9.16 16.78 5.10
CA ALA A 56 -9.44 18.19 5.35
C ALA A 56 -10.92 18.44 5.66
N ALA A 57 -11.82 17.84 4.88
CA ALA A 57 -13.27 17.99 5.05
C ALA A 57 -13.81 17.34 6.35
N ARG A 58 -13.01 16.50 7.01
CA ARG A 58 -13.38 15.82 8.27
C ARG A 58 -12.63 16.34 9.49
N ALA A 59 -11.76 17.34 9.31
CA ALA A 59 -11.08 17.98 10.41
C ALA A 59 -12.09 18.60 11.40
N PRO A 60 -11.82 18.53 12.71
CA PRO A 60 -12.65 19.15 13.73
C PRO A 60 -12.58 20.68 13.61
N GLY A 61 -13.63 21.36 14.08
CA GLY A 61 -13.55 22.79 14.39
C GLY A 61 -12.63 23.07 15.59
N PRO A 62 -12.37 24.35 15.93
CA PRO A 62 -11.39 24.75 16.95
C PRO A 62 -11.59 24.10 18.32
N ASP A 63 -12.85 23.88 18.71
CA ASP A 63 -13.22 23.32 20.03
C ASP A 63 -13.60 21.83 19.96
N GLY A 64 -13.40 21.19 18.81
CA GLY A 64 -13.77 19.78 18.61
C GLY A 64 -12.78 18.83 19.28
N SER A 65 -13.28 17.93 20.13
CA SER A 65 -12.49 16.82 20.66
C SER A 65 -11.97 15.94 19.51
N ALA A 66 -10.65 15.72 19.48
CA ALA A 66 -10.02 14.93 18.44
C ALA A 66 -8.86 14.10 18.98
N SER A 67 -8.60 12.99 18.30
CA SER A 67 -7.43 12.16 18.55
C SER A 67 -7.00 11.45 17.28
N THR A 68 -5.70 11.19 17.17
CA THR A 68 -5.13 10.45 16.06
C THR A 68 -4.27 9.32 16.58
N LEU A 69 -4.57 8.11 16.11
CA LEU A 69 -3.84 6.89 16.40
C LEU A 69 -3.12 6.43 15.13
N TYR A 70 -1.81 6.28 15.22
CA TYR A 70 -1.02 5.55 14.24
C TYR A 70 -0.62 4.20 14.83
N LEU A 71 -0.73 3.15 14.02
CA LEU A 71 -0.31 1.81 14.35
C LEU A 71 0.69 1.35 13.29
N LYS A 72 1.93 1.10 13.71
CA LYS A 72 2.94 0.46 12.88
C LYS A 72 2.54 -1.00 12.61
N PRO A 73 2.76 -1.53 11.39
CA PRO A 73 2.52 -2.94 11.12
C PRO A 73 3.34 -3.84 12.04
N GLY A 74 2.71 -4.88 12.59
CA GLY A 74 3.35 -5.86 13.48
C GLY A 74 3.40 -5.48 14.96
N GLU A 75 3.30 -4.20 15.32
CA GLU A 75 3.46 -3.71 16.71
C GLU A 75 2.17 -3.10 17.30
N GLY A 76 1.11 -2.99 16.50
CA GLY A 76 -0.09 -2.23 16.89
C GLY A 76 -0.83 -2.78 18.13
N LEU A 77 -0.83 -4.09 18.34
CA LEU A 77 -1.52 -4.70 19.50
C LEU A 77 -0.80 -4.38 20.81
N GLU A 78 0.51 -4.62 20.85
CA GLU A 78 1.37 -4.32 22.01
C GLU A 78 1.30 -2.83 22.34
N PHE A 79 1.35 -1.97 21.32
CA PHE A 79 1.20 -0.53 21.52
C PHE A 79 -0.16 -0.17 22.14
N LEU A 80 -1.26 -0.70 21.62
CA LEU A 80 -2.59 -0.44 22.20
C LEU A 80 -2.69 -0.92 23.66
N GLU A 81 -2.08 -2.05 24.00
CA GLU A 81 -2.08 -2.55 25.38
C GLU A 81 -1.30 -1.63 26.32
N SER A 82 -0.16 -1.09 25.86
CA SER A 82 0.66 -0.13 26.63
C SER A 82 -0.08 1.17 26.97
N LEU A 83 -1.09 1.55 26.18
CA LEU A 83 -1.88 2.77 26.39
C LEU A 83 -2.96 2.65 27.47
N GLY A 84 -3.21 1.46 28.03
CA GLY A 84 -4.23 1.28 29.06
C GLY A 84 -5.65 1.55 28.55
N SER A 85 -6.42 2.39 29.26
CA SER A 85 -7.84 2.64 28.95
C SER A 85 -8.07 3.20 27.53
N PRO A 86 -7.37 4.27 27.08
CA PRO A 86 -7.45 4.73 25.69
C PRO A 86 -7.18 3.64 24.65
N GLY A 87 -6.22 2.75 24.93
CA GLY A 87 -5.88 1.65 24.04
C GLY A 87 -6.97 0.60 23.92
N ARG A 88 -7.62 0.24 25.04
CA ARG A 88 -8.79 -0.65 25.03
C ARG A 88 -9.95 -0.06 24.22
N ASP A 89 -10.21 1.24 24.38
CA ASP A 89 -11.25 1.94 23.64
C ASP A 89 -11.02 1.87 22.13
N TRP A 90 -9.81 2.20 21.67
CA TRP A 90 -9.43 2.10 20.27
C TRP A 90 -9.51 0.65 19.75
N ARG A 91 -9.02 -0.33 20.53
CA ARG A 91 -9.05 -1.74 20.16
C ARG A 91 -10.47 -2.23 19.93
N GLU A 92 -11.40 -1.94 20.85
CA GLU A 92 -12.80 -2.37 20.72
C GLU A 92 -13.43 -1.86 19.41
N ARG A 93 -13.13 -0.61 19.05
CA ARG A 93 -13.68 0.04 17.86
C ARG A 93 -13.05 -0.48 16.58
N LEU A 94 -11.73 -0.67 16.57
CA LEU A 94 -11.01 -1.21 15.42
C LEU A 94 -11.35 -2.69 15.14
N ILE A 95 -11.78 -3.47 16.15
CA ILE A 95 -12.25 -4.85 15.94
C ILE A 95 -13.50 -4.91 15.07
N ARG A 96 -14.33 -3.84 15.06
CA ARG A 96 -15.53 -3.74 14.21
C ARG A 96 -15.20 -3.57 12.73
N LEU A 97 -13.95 -3.23 12.41
CA LEU A 97 -13.47 -3.20 11.03
C LEU A 97 -13.26 -4.60 10.49
N ASN A 98 -13.41 -4.76 9.17
CA ASN A 98 -13.23 -6.06 8.54
C ASN A 98 -11.80 -6.61 8.75
N GLY A 99 -11.65 -7.93 8.75
CA GLY A 99 -10.35 -8.59 9.02
C GLY A 99 -9.22 -8.14 8.07
N SER A 100 -9.54 -7.78 6.83
CA SER A 100 -8.54 -7.36 5.82
C SER A 100 -7.79 -6.07 6.14
N ILE A 101 -8.33 -5.23 7.04
CA ILE A 101 -7.69 -3.98 7.52
C ILE A 101 -6.88 -4.26 8.77
N ARG A 102 -7.39 -5.15 9.64
CA ARG A 102 -6.73 -5.51 10.89
C ARG A 102 -5.37 -6.17 10.62
N ASP A 103 -5.30 -6.95 9.54
CA ASP A 103 -4.07 -7.58 9.06
C ASP A 103 -3.34 -6.69 8.03
N SER A 104 -3.57 -5.37 8.04
CA SER A 104 -2.89 -4.43 7.16
C SER A 104 -1.38 -4.53 7.38
N GLY A 105 -0.69 -5.09 6.39
CA GLY A 105 0.77 -5.19 6.36
C GLY A 105 1.49 -3.84 6.27
N THR A 106 0.75 -2.73 6.25
CA THR A 106 1.25 -1.36 6.22
C THR A 106 0.84 -0.54 7.44
N GLY A 107 0.12 -1.14 8.40
CA GLY A 107 -0.36 -0.44 9.58
C GLY A 107 -1.66 0.33 9.34
N LEU A 108 -2.05 1.18 10.30
CA LEU A 108 -3.29 1.96 10.28
C LEU A 108 -3.08 3.37 10.81
N ALA A 109 -3.71 4.35 10.16
CA ALA A 109 -3.88 5.70 10.68
C ALA A 109 -5.37 5.95 10.94
N ALA A 110 -5.75 6.13 12.19
CA ALA A 110 -7.12 6.36 12.61
C ALA A 110 -7.27 7.77 13.22
N LEU A 111 -8.17 8.56 12.66
CA LEU A 111 -8.39 9.96 13.02
C LEU A 111 -9.82 10.15 13.50
N ARG A 112 -9.98 10.57 14.75
CA ARG A 112 -11.25 10.84 15.41
C ARG A 112 -11.49 12.33 15.51
N SER A 113 -12.72 12.75 15.17
CA SER A 113 -13.27 14.08 15.39
C SER A 113 -14.67 13.93 16.01
N GLY A 114 -14.81 14.16 17.32
CA GLY A 114 -16.07 13.98 18.04
C GLY A 114 -16.48 12.51 18.09
N ASP A 115 -17.66 12.20 17.55
CA ASP A 115 -18.18 10.84 17.37
C ASP A 115 -17.74 10.21 16.04
N ARG A 116 -17.14 10.97 15.11
CA ARG A 116 -16.73 10.43 13.80
C ARG A 116 -15.30 9.93 13.84
N CYS A 117 -15.05 8.76 13.27
CA CYS A 117 -13.70 8.23 13.05
C CYS A 117 -13.48 7.87 11.59
N LEU A 118 -12.35 8.32 11.04
CA LEU A 118 -11.78 7.80 9.79
C LEU A 118 -10.67 6.81 10.12
N VAL A 119 -10.57 5.72 9.36
CA VAL A 119 -9.44 4.79 9.43
C VAL A 119 -8.87 4.58 8.04
N VAL A 120 -7.56 4.74 7.92
CA VAL A 120 -6.81 4.64 6.69
C VAL A 120 -5.82 3.49 6.83
N ALA A 121 -5.90 2.52 5.92
CA ALA A 121 -4.81 1.60 5.65
C ALA A 121 -3.98 2.18 4.50
N PRO A 122 -2.79 2.74 4.79
CA PRO A 122 -1.98 3.41 3.78
C PRO A 122 -1.33 2.42 2.80
N PRO A 123 -0.89 2.88 1.62
CA PRO A 123 -0.23 2.04 0.62
C PRO A 123 1.16 1.52 1.05
N PHE A 124 1.82 2.22 1.98
CA PHE A 124 3.16 1.89 2.48
C PHE A 124 3.16 1.82 4.02
N PRO A 125 4.07 1.04 4.62
CA PRO A 125 4.20 0.91 6.07
C PRO A 125 4.39 2.23 6.81
N LEU A 126 3.55 2.46 7.81
CA LEU A 126 3.78 3.53 8.79
C LEU A 126 5.05 3.23 9.61
N PRO A 127 5.87 4.24 9.92
CA PRO A 127 7.16 4.03 10.58
C PRO A 127 7.05 3.74 12.08
N GLU A 128 5.99 4.24 12.74
CA GLU A 128 5.85 4.19 14.20
C GLU A 128 4.37 4.10 14.64
N SER A 129 4.18 3.59 15.86
CA SER A 129 2.89 3.65 16.55
C SER A 129 2.88 4.84 17.50
N ARG A 130 1.82 5.64 17.48
CA ARG A 130 1.67 6.81 18.37
C ARG A 130 0.21 7.18 18.56
N LEU A 131 -0.13 7.74 19.71
CA LEU A 131 -1.44 8.32 19.99
C LEU A 131 -1.25 9.80 20.34
N VAL A 132 -1.97 10.68 19.64
CA VAL A 132 -1.99 12.11 19.92
C VAL A 132 -3.42 12.60 20.17
N SER A 133 -3.59 13.51 21.12
CA SER A 133 -4.89 14.09 21.49
C SER A 133 -5.28 15.27 20.59
N SER A 134 -5.09 15.11 19.28
CA SER A 134 -5.47 16.10 18.26
C SER A 134 -5.73 15.44 16.90
N TRP A 135 -6.32 16.20 15.97
CA TRP A 135 -6.41 15.82 14.56
C TRP A 135 -5.07 16.07 13.87
N ASP A 136 -4.27 15.02 13.67
CA ASP A 136 -2.94 15.12 13.09
C ASP A 136 -2.71 14.09 11.97
N PRO A 137 -3.12 14.41 10.72
CA PRO A 137 -2.86 13.58 9.55
C PRO A 137 -1.42 13.72 9.01
N SER A 138 -0.53 14.48 9.67
CA SER A 138 0.74 14.89 9.08
C SER A 138 1.63 13.70 8.72
N ALA A 139 1.83 12.74 9.63
CA ALA A 139 2.66 11.57 9.35
C ALA A 139 2.13 10.74 8.17
N LEU A 140 0.81 10.53 8.08
CA LEU A 140 0.17 9.87 6.94
C LEU A 140 0.43 10.63 5.63
N LEU A 141 0.20 11.95 5.63
CA LEU A 141 0.35 12.75 4.43
C LEU A 141 1.81 12.85 3.97
N LEU A 142 2.75 12.98 4.90
CA LEU A 142 4.19 13.00 4.61
C LEU A 142 4.65 11.69 3.97
N GLN A 143 4.16 10.55 4.48
CA GLN A 143 4.41 9.24 3.88
C GLN A 143 3.89 9.17 2.44
N LEU A 144 2.67 9.67 2.18
CA LEU A 144 2.07 9.72 0.84
C LEU A 144 2.78 10.71 -0.11
N MET A 145 3.63 11.57 0.41
CA MET A 145 4.45 12.49 -0.38
C MET A 145 5.83 11.97 -0.73
N ALA A 146 6.29 10.92 -0.07
CA ALA A 146 7.61 10.38 -0.33
C ALA A 146 7.69 9.79 -1.75
N GLU A 147 8.78 10.11 -2.46
CA GLU A 147 9.07 9.53 -3.77
C GLU A 147 9.75 8.18 -3.62
N TYR A 148 8.98 7.15 -3.26
CA TYR A 148 9.51 5.80 -3.15
C TYR A 148 9.97 5.24 -4.50
N THR A 149 11.08 4.52 -4.49
CA THR A 149 11.54 3.66 -5.58
C THR A 149 10.91 2.28 -5.43
N LEU A 150 10.02 1.94 -6.36
CA LEU A 150 9.16 0.77 -6.26
C LEU A 150 9.48 -0.23 -7.36
N GLY A 151 9.64 -1.49 -7.00
CA GLY A 151 9.71 -2.59 -7.95
C GLY A 151 8.36 -3.30 -8.07
N VAL A 152 7.93 -3.63 -9.28
CA VAL A 152 6.67 -4.32 -9.52
C VAL A 152 6.90 -5.54 -10.40
N VAL A 153 6.41 -6.70 -9.95
CA VAL A 153 6.39 -7.93 -10.75
C VAL A 153 4.94 -8.39 -10.91
N LEU A 154 4.42 -8.30 -12.13
CA LEU A 154 3.12 -8.81 -12.51
C LEU A 154 3.28 -10.12 -13.26
N LEU A 155 2.57 -11.16 -12.83
CA LEU A 155 2.69 -12.50 -13.39
C LEU A 155 1.33 -13.23 -13.43
N ARG A 156 0.84 -13.47 -14.64
CA ARG A 156 -0.31 -14.35 -14.91
C ARG A 156 0.08 -15.35 -15.99
N LEU A 157 -0.52 -16.54 -16.00
CA LEU A 157 -0.20 -17.52 -17.04
C LEU A 157 -0.44 -16.91 -18.43
N GLY A 158 0.56 -16.92 -19.29
CA GLY A 158 0.51 -16.27 -20.60
C GLY A 158 1.36 -15.00 -20.72
N ARG A 159 1.50 -14.20 -19.64
CA ARG A 159 2.21 -12.91 -19.69
C ARG A 159 2.79 -12.47 -18.34
N SER A 160 3.96 -11.83 -18.39
CA SER A 160 4.58 -11.19 -17.24
C SER A 160 5.06 -9.77 -17.58
N SER A 161 5.08 -8.91 -16.57
CA SER A 161 5.67 -7.58 -16.65
C SER A 161 6.50 -7.32 -15.40
N VAL A 162 7.70 -6.79 -15.59
CA VAL A 162 8.57 -6.31 -14.53
C VAL A 162 8.80 -4.83 -14.75
N ALA A 163 8.59 -4.02 -13.72
CA ALA A 163 8.61 -2.56 -13.83
C ALA A 163 9.24 -1.92 -12.60
N ILE A 164 9.78 -0.72 -12.80
CA ILE A 164 10.38 0.12 -11.77
C ILE A 164 9.73 1.48 -11.83
N TYR A 165 9.27 1.97 -10.67
CA TYR A 165 8.65 3.28 -10.53
C TYR A 165 9.45 4.14 -9.56
N ARG A 166 9.34 5.45 -9.74
CA ARG A 166 9.68 6.45 -8.72
C ARG A 166 8.46 7.31 -8.47
N GLY A 167 7.90 7.23 -7.27
CA GLY A 167 6.54 7.72 -7.02
C GLY A 167 5.55 7.00 -7.94
N GLU A 168 4.75 7.75 -8.68
CA GLU A 168 3.81 7.21 -9.68
C GLU A 168 4.44 7.05 -11.08
N ARG A 169 5.65 7.59 -11.28
CA ARG A 169 6.29 7.62 -12.60
C ARG A 169 6.99 6.31 -12.92
N LEU A 170 6.62 5.69 -14.02
CA LEU A 170 7.31 4.51 -14.55
C LEU A 170 8.69 4.89 -15.11
N LEU A 171 9.76 4.30 -14.57
CA LEU A 171 11.14 4.53 -15.00
C LEU A 171 11.57 3.55 -16.10
N SER A 172 11.30 2.26 -15.88
CA SER A 172 11.63 1.21 -16.84
C SER A 172 10.65 0.05 -16.68
N SER A 173 10.43 -0.68 -17.77
CA SER A 173 9.69 -1.93 -17.72
C SER A 173 10.12 -2.91 -18.80
N LYS A 174 9.82 -4.18 -18.57
CA LYS A 174 9.88 -5.24 -19.57
C LYS A 174 8.66 -6.13 -19.44
N THR A 175 7.94 -6.27 -20.54
CA THR A 175 6.84 -7.23 -20.70
C THR A 175 7.31 -8.39 -21.55
N ASP A 176 6.96 -9.61 -21.12
CA ASP A 176 7.18 -10.85 -21.86
C ASP A 176 5.86 -11.63 -21.94
N ALA A 177 5.63 -12.30 -23.07
CA ALA A 177 4.49 -13.20 -23.25
C ALA A 177 5.01 -14.61 -23.58
N ARG A 178 4.42 -15.62 -22.94
CA ARG A 178 4.71 -17.02 -23.22
C ARG A 178 3.44 -17.84 -23.03
N TYR A 179 3.03 -18.53 -24.08
CA TYR A 179 1.85 -19.37 -24.03
C TYR A 179 2.01 -20.50 -23.00
N VAL A 180 1.00 -20.65 -22.15
CA VAL A 180 0.83 -21.78 -21.24
C VAL A 180 -0.55 -22.36 -21.53
N LYS A 181 -0.62 -23.66 -21.84
CA LYS A 181 -1.88 -24.33 -22.16
C LYS A 181 -2.83 -24.28 -20.95
N GLY A 182 -4.11 -24.01 -21.22
CA GLY A 182 -5.17 -24.08 -20.21
C GLY A 182 -5.32 -25.48 -19.59
N LYS A 183 -6.09 -25.58 -18.50
CA LYS A 183 -6.41 -26.89 -17.91
C LYS A 183 -7.24 -27.71 -18.90
N HIS A 184 -6.89 -28.99 -19.04
CA HIS A 184 -7.67 -29.97 -19.81
C HIS A 184 -8.62 -30.71 -18.86
N HIS A 185 -9.90 -30.76 -19.23
CA HIS A 185 -10.96 -31.39 -18.43
C HIS A 185 -11.40 -32.76 -18.98
N ALA A 186 -10.85 -33.19 -20.11
CA ALA A 186 -11.10 -34.53 -20.63
C ALA A 186 -10.31 -35.57 -19.81
N GLY A 187 -11.00 -36.59 -19.30
CA GLY A 187 -10.39 -37.72 -18.59
C GLY A 187 -9.63 -38.66 -19.53
N GLY A 188 -8.80 -39.53 -18.95
CA GLY A 188 -8.11 -40.60 -19.68
C GLY A 188 -6.59 -40.52 -19.62
N THR A 189 -5.93 -41.47 -20.30
CA THR A 189 -4.47 -41.67 -20.27
C THR A 189 -3.65 -40.48 -20.77
N SER A 190 -4.25 -39.59 -21.56
CA SER A 190 -3.61 -38.36 -22.06
C SER A 190 -3.56 -37.22 -21.03
N GLN A 191 -4.32 -37.31 -19.93
CA GLN A 191 -4.43 -36.25 -18.92
C GLN A 191 -3.09 -35.96 -18.22
N LEU A 192 -2.36 -37.02 -17.82
CA LEU A 192 -1.04 -36.89 -17.19
C LEU A 192 0.00 -36.23 -18.11
N ARG A 193 -0.03 -36.56 -19.40
CA ARG A 193 0.84 -35.93 -20.41
C ARG A 193 0.57 -34.43 -20.52
N PHE A 194 -0.70 -34.02 -20.57
CA PHE A 194 -1.06 -32.60 -20.66
C PHE A 194 -0.70 -31.82 -19.39
N GLN A 195 -0.85 -32.43 -18.21
CA GLN A 195 -0.42 -31.84 -16.95
C GLN A 195 1.10 -31.59 -16.95
N ARG A 196 1.92 -32.59 -17.29
CA ARG A 196 3.39 -32.46 -17.38
C ARG A 196 3.82 -31.38 -18.38
N ILE A 197 3.19 -31.32 -19.56
CA ILE A 197 3.47 -30.27 -20.55
C ILE A 197 3.18 -28.88 -19.97
N ARG A 198 2.02 -28.73 -19.31
CA ARG A 198 1.61 -27.47 -18.70
C ARG A 198 2.57 -27.05 -17.57
N GLU A 199 3.00 -27.98 -16.73
CA GLU A 199 4.00 -27.74 -15.68
C GLU A 199 5.35 -27.30 -16.27
N GLY A 200 5.82 -27.98 -17.32
CA GLY A 200 7.04 -27.57 -18.03
C GLY A 200 6.93 -26.18 -18.66
N GLN A 201 5.76 -25.81 -19.19
CA GLN A 201 5.50 -24.48 -19.73
C GLN A 201 5.49 -23.41 -18.62
N MET A 202 4.86 -23.70 -17.48
CA MET A 202 4.88 -22.81 -16.32
C MET A 202 6.31 -22.60 -15.80
N ARG A 203 7.11 -23.67 -15.69
CA ARG A 203 8.50 -23.57 -15.24
C ARG A 203 9.33 -22.67 -16.14
N LYS A 204 9.28 -22.87 -17.46
CA LYS A 204 9.96 -22.02 -18.45
C LYS A 204 9.54 -20.55 -18.35
N MET A 205 8.27 -20.30 -18.04
CA MET A 205 7.76 -18.94 -17.84
C MET A 205 8.33 -18.32 -16.55
N TYR A 206 8.43 -19.08 -15.47
CA TYR A 206 9.05 -18.63 -14.22
C TYR A 206 10.54 -18.34 -14.39
N ASP A 207 11.31 -19.24 -15.01
CA ASP A 207 12.74 -19.04 -15.26
C ASP A 207 12.97 -17.77 -16.10
N LYS A 208 12.16 -17.57 -17.16
CA LYS A 208 12.24 -16.36 -18.00
C LYS A 208 11.89 -15.10 -17.22
N THR A 209 10.83 -15.14 -16.42
CA THR A 209 10.43 -13.99 -15.58
C THR A 209 11.53 -13.67 -14.57
N CYS A 210 12.16 -14.68 -13.97
CA CYS A 210 13.26 -14.50 -13.02
C CYS A 210 14.47 -13.82 -13.69
N ALA A 211 14.84 -14.26 -14.90
CA ALA A 211 15.89 -13.61 -15.68
C ALA A 211 15.55 -12.15 -16.02
N THR A 212 14.28 -11.85 -16.31
CA THR A 212 13.80 -10.48 -16.55
C THR A 212 13.86 -9.64 -15.27
N VAL A 213 13.45 -10.19 -14.11
CA VAL A 213 13.60 -9.55 -12.81
C VAL A 213 15.06 -9.22 -12.53
N HIS A 214 15.96 -10.20 -12.64
CA HIS A 214 17.39 -9.96 -12.41
C HIS A 214 17.92 -8.82 -13.27
N ARG A 215 17.61 -8.83 -14.57
CA ARG A 215 18.09 -7.80 -15.51
C ARG A 215 17.54 -6.40 -15.19
N GLN A 216 16.26 -6.31 -14.83
CA GLN A 216 15.63 -5.02 -14.53
C GLN A 216 16.02 -4.49 -13.15
N PHE A 217 16.04 -5.35 -12.13
CA PHE A 217 16.21 -4.93 -10.73
C PHE A 217 17.69 -4.77 -10.33
N ALA A 218 18.64 -5.46 -10.98
CA ALA A 218 20.05 -5.36 -10.60
C ALA A 218 20.62 -3.91 -10.56
N PRO A 219 20.31 -3.00 -11.51
CA PRO A 219 20.75 -1.60 -11.45
C PRO A 219 20.18 -0.79 -10.25
N TYR A 220 19.13 -1.32 -9.62
CA TYR A 220 18.40 -0.73 -8.50
C TYR A 220 18.51 -1.55 -7.21
N ALA A 221 19.37 -2.58 -7.18
CA ALA A 221 19.61 -3.36 -5.98
C ALA A 221 20.04 -2.44 -4.82
N GLY A 222 19.41 -2.59 -3.66
CA GLY A 222 19.61 -1.73 -2.49
C GLY A 222 19.00 -0.33 -2.58
N LYS A 223 18.33 0.02 -3.68
CA LYS A 223 17.64 1.32 -3.85
C LYS A 223 16.12 1.22 -3.78
N PHE A 224 15.57 0.01 -3.78
CA PHE A 224 14.13 -0.20 -3.64
C PHE A 224 13.69 0.04 -2.21
N ASP A 225 12.66 0.86 -2.06
CA ASP A 225 11.96 1.01 -0.78
C ASP A 225 10.99 -0.16 -0.59
N TYR A 226 10.23 -0.50 -1.63
CA TYR A 226 9.23 -1.57 -1.59
C TYR A 226 9.09 -2.32 -2.91
N ILE A 227 8.70 -3.59 -2.81
CA ILE A 227 8.34 -4.44 -3.95
C ILE A 227 6.88 -4.85 -3.89
N PHE A 228 6.19 -4.79 -5.03
CA PHE A 228 4.84 -5.28 -5.21
C PHE A 228 4.81 -6.48 -6.15
N LEU A 229 3.96 -7.45 -5.79
CA LEU A 229 3.65 -8.60 -6.64
C LEU A 229 2.20 -8.51 -7.10
N GLY A 230 1.94 -8.84 -8.36
CA GLY A 230 0.59 -8.87 -8.92
C GLY A 230 0.33 -10.13 -9.73
N GLY A 231 -0.88 -10.67 -9.65
CA GLY A 231 -1.25 -11.91 -10.33
C GLY A 231 -1.84 -12.98 -9.40
N GLU A 232 -1.98 -14.19 -9.94
CA GLU A 232 -2.62 -15.29 -9.23
C GLU A 232 -1.72 -15.87 -8.14
N ARG A 233 -2.27 -16.12 -6.95
CA ARG A 233 -1.52 -16.61 -5.78
C ARG A 233 -0.71 -17.87 -6.09
N PHE A 234 -1.31 -18.84 -6.77
CA PHE A 234 -0.63 -20.09 -7.15
C PHE A 234 0.57 -19.82 -8.09
N THR A 235 0.37 -19.00 -9.11
CA THR A 235 1.39 -18.64 -10.09
C THR A 235 2.55 -17.88 -9.44
N LEU A 236 2.25 -16.90 -8.59
CA LEU A 236 3.25 -16.13 -7.85
C LEU A 236 4.05 -17.01 -6.89
N ASN A 237 3.39 -17.91 -6.15
CA ASN A 237 4.08 -18.83 -5.25
C ASN A 237 4.99 -19.80 -6.00
N GLY A 238 4.56 -20.30 -7.18
CA GLY A 238 5.39 -21.12 -8.05
C GLY A 238 6.61 -20.36 -8.56
N PHE A 239 6.42 -19.10 -8.95
CA PHE A 239 7.52 -18.22 -9.38
C PHE A 239 8.55 -17.96 -8.28
N LEU A 240 8.11 -17.61 -7.07
CA LEU A 240 9.01 -17.35 -5.95
C LEU A 240 9.88 -18.57 -5.61
N LYS A 241 9.31 -19.78 -5.67
CA LYS A 241 10.08 -21.03 -5.48
C LYS A 241 11.15 -21.26 -6.54
N VAL A 242 10.97 -20.73 -7.75
CA VAL A 242 11.90 -20.90 -8.87
C VAL A 242 12.91 -19.76 -8.96
N CYS A 243 12.61 -18.60 -8.38
CA CYS A 243 13.42 -17.40 -8.49
C CYS A 243 14.08 -17.01 -7.15
N PRO A 244 15.24 -17.60 -6.79
CA PRO A 244 15.93 -17.30 -5.53
C PRO A 244 16.39 -15.84 -5.45
N TYR A 245 16.58 -15.16 -6.59
CA TYR A 245 16.93 -13.73 -6.63
C TYR A 245 15.88 -12.85 -5.92
N MET A 246 14.62 -13.30 -5.82
CA MET A 246 13.58 -12.56 -5.08
C MET A 246 13.76 -12.58 -3.57
N GLU A 247 14.52 -13.53 -3.00
CA GLU A 247 14.68 -13.67 -1.55
C GLU A 247 15.34 -12.44 -0.90
N GLN A 248 16.25 -11.77 -1.62
CA GLN A 248 16.89 -10.54 -1.13
C GLN A 248 15.90 -9.39 -0.92
N PHE A 249 14.74 -9.41 -1.59
CA PHE A 249 13.70 -8.40 -1.48
C PHE A 249 12.55 -8.81 -0.56
N ARG A 250 12.66 -9.96 0.13
CA ARG A 250 11.57 -10.53 0.92
C ARG A 250 11.07 -9.59 2.01
N SER A 251 11.98 -8.90 2.70
CA SER A 251 11.64 -7.96 3.80
C SER A 251 10.92 -6.71 3.33
N ILE A 252 11.15 -6.29 2.08
CA ILE A 252 10.55 -5.08 1.48
C ILE A 252 9.41 -5.41 0.50
N THR A 253 9.07 -6.70 0.33
CA THR A 253 7.94 -7.11 -0.51
C THR A 253 6.65 -6.97 0.28
N LEU A 254 5.78 -6.05 -0.14
CA LEU A 254 4.52 -5.78 0.55
C LEU A 254 3.51 -6.91 0.32
N GLY A 255 2.71 -7.21 1.35
CA GLY A 255 1.68 -8.25 1.31
C GLY A 255 0.53 -7.94 0.35
N ARG A 256 0.31 -6.66 0.02
CA ARG A 256 -0.70 -6.21 -0.96
C ARG A 256 -0.38 -6.77 -2.34
N ARG A 257 -1.28 -7.60 -2.88
CA ARG A 257 -1.17 -8.12 -4.25
C ARG A 257 -1.95 -7.26 -5.23
N LEU A 258 -1.29 -6.84 -6.31
CA LEU A 258 -1.93 -6.05 -7.36
C LEU A 258 -2.85 -6.93 -8.21
N ASN A 259 -4.11 -6.55 -8.34
CA ASN A 259 -5.09 -7.28 -9.14
C ASN A 259 -5.13 -6.77 -10.60
N ILE A 260 -4.07 -7.03 -11.35
CA ILE A 260 -3.94 -6.55 -12.75
C ILE A 260 -4.28 -7.66 -13.75
N ARG A 261 -5.51 -7.66 -14.28
CA ARG A 261 -6.03 -8.75 -15.13
C ARG A 261 -5.11 -9.09 -16.30
N ASP A 262 -4.57 -8.08 -16.97
CA ASP A 262 -3.66 -8.26 -18.09
C ASP A 262 -2.33 -7.49 -17.87
N PRO A 263 -1.21 -8.19 -17.61
CA PRO A 263 0.08 -7.56 -17.35
C PRO A 263 0.77 -7.15 -18.66
N LYS A 264 0.10 -6.34 -19.48
CA LYS A 264 0.67 -5.71 -20.68
C LYS A 264 1.34 -4.38 -20.36
N ARG A 265 2.13 -3.87 -21.31
CA ARG A 265 2.90 -2.63 -21.15
C ARG A 265 2.00 -1.42 -20.84
N ASP A 266 0.91 -1.23 -21.57
CA ASP A 266 0.03 -0.06 -21.38
C ASP A 266 -0.59 -0.02 -19.99
N THR A 267 -0.90 -1.19 -19.41
CA THR A 267 -1.48 -1.27 -18.06
C THR A 267 -0.52 -0.74 -17.00
N LEU A 268 0.79 -0.74 -17.27
CA LEU A 268 1.78 -0.24 -16.31
C LEU A 268 1.71 1.27 -16.10
N ASP A 269 1.16 2.03 -17.05
CA ASP A 269 1.03 3.47 -16.89
C ASP A 269 -0.03 3.81 -15.82
N GLU A 270 -1.10 3.00 -15.73
CA GLU A 270 -2.15 3.11 -14.70
C GLU A 270 -1.72 2.56 -13.34
N VAL A 271 -0.84 1.54 -13.35
CA VAL A 271 -0.36 0.91 -12.11
C VAL A 271 0.32 1.93 -11.20
N GLY A 272 1.02 2.92 -11.76
CA GLY A 272 1.69 3.97 -11.01
C GLY A 272 0.79 4.62 -9.95
N GLY A 273 -0.39 5.09 -10.35
CA GLY A 273 -1.37 5.67 -9.42
C GLY A 273 -1.91 4.66 -8.41
N MET A 274 -2.19 3.43 -8.86
CA MET A 274 -2.72 2.37 -8.00
C MET A 274 -1.79 2.02 -6.82
N LEU A 275 -0.48 2.12 -7.01
CA LEU A 275 0.51 1.82 -5.96
C LEU A 275 0.34 2.74 -4.74
N HIS A 276 -0.15 3.96 -4.94
CA HIS A 276 -0.27 5.01 -3.90
C HIS A 276 -1.68 5.12 -3.31
N GLU A 277 -2.59 4.24 -3.71
CA GLU A 277 -3.96 4.24 -3.18
C GLU A 277 -4.04 3.71 -1.74
N SER A 278 -4.82 4.39 -0.91
CA SER A 278 -5.14 3.97 0.47
C SER A 278 -6.55 3.39 0.55
N ARG A 279 -6.76 2.45 1.48
CA ARG A 279 -8.13 2.01 1.81
C ARG A 279 -8.65 2.79 3.00
N VAL A 280 -9.87 3.32 2.88
CA VAL A 280 -10.48 4.20 3.88
C VAL A 280 -11.80 3.64 4.38
N TYR A 281 -11.99 3.76 5.69
CA TYR A 281 -13.14 3.32 6.45
C TYR A 281 -13.61 4.43 7.36
N GLN A 282 -14.88 4.35 7.74
CA GLN A 282 -15.49 5.29 8.66
C GLN A 282 -16.40 4.54 9.63
N PHE A 283 -16.43 5.00 10.87
CA PHE A 283 -17.33 4.48 11.90
C PHE A 283 -17.67 5.58 12.92
N GLN A 284 -18.72 5.33 13.71
CA GLN A 284 -19.10 6.17 14.86
C GLN A 284 -18.43 5.64 16.14
N TRP A 285 -17.76 6.53 16.87
CA TRP A 285 -16.93 6.29 18.05
C TRP A 285 -17.74 5.92 19.30
#